data_AF-A0A2J0KSH3-F1
#
_entry.id   AF-A0A2J0KSH3-F1
#
_cell.length_a   1.000
_cell.length_b   1.000
_cell.length_c   1.000
_cell.angle_alpha   90.00
_cell.angle_beta   90.00
_cell.angle_gamma   90.00
#
_symmetry.space_group_name_H-M   'P 1'
#
loop_
_entity.id
_entity.type
_entity.pdbx_description
1 polymer ?
#
loop_
_entity_poly.entity_id
_entity_poly.type
_entity_poly.pdbx_seq_one_letter_code
_entity_poly.pdbx_strand_id
1 'polypeptide(L)'
;MLLEIHAHSSKYSKCSQVDPVTLVRQAQDKGVQGIVITEHKYKWSEDEIRELRLKSEVENNFLILSAQEAETDIGHVLVYGVNDVLDKVISIEELRKNFPDAALIWAHPFRNGKVPSEGELKNPLLDAIEIFNVNYNAKENYTGLSLWHRYKFTAVGGSDTHSKESVAIFPTEINHPISTIEELVVEIKKGRCKPFFKEIPKSGSNITVTEITMGIKGSDEFRTRLITKKITDDKRWEQVKNSLKIREEVYKNGFDRGKYRVPKIVDIDEKDKLIIEEGQRGSSLFDVLGYVNDTIGMEYFKITAQWLAKLHNMKLRMSDPDDAIARERKRFTGYEEAFVKTNNPHTKYIKTVIEFLRKKEEQTLLGDKKSFVQCHGDYHPKNVIIGQDRSRDISTLFVSVIDFDSSISLPRAFDVGYFLSQFRYQFHNLQEVLEKYKEEYFIGSYAEASDKLPEDFGEQVKVFKLRANLSIASYLIKVGKGESRDISEIIKELRYSDKLEVSKYEKA
;
A
#
# COMPACT_ATOMS: atom_id res chain seq x y z
N MET A 1 -26.02 -2.29 -8.20
CA MET A 1 -26.28 -0.85 -7.94
C MET A 1 -25.47 -0.44 -6.71
N LEU A 2 -24.84 0.73 -6.68
CA LEU A 2 -24.11 1.27 -5.53
C LEU A 2 -24.97 2.34 -4.85
N LEU A 3 -25.12 2.21 -3.53
CA LEU A 3 -25.85 3.15 -2.70
C LEU A 3 -24.99 3.60 -1.52
N GLU A 4 -25.04 4.89 -1.21
CA GLU A 4 -24.74 5.34 0.14
C GLU A 4 -25.95 5.03 1.02
N ILE A 5 -25.77 4.27 2.10
CA ILE A 5 -26.87 3.83 2.95
C ILE A 5 -26.81 4.41 4.36
N HIS A 6 -25.70 5.07 4.74
CA HIS A 6 -25.52 5.66 6.06
C HIS A 6 -25.00 7.10 5.92
N ALA A 7 -25.91 8.06 5.92
CA ALA A 7 -25.59 9.47 5.79
C ALA A 7 -26.52 10.36 6.63
N HIS A 8 -25.90 11.26 7.38
CA HIS A 8 -26.57 12.25 8.24
C HIS A 8 -26.50 13.63 7.60
N SER A 9 -27.59 14.40 7.68
CA SER A 9 -27.59 15.78 7.24
C SER A 9 -27.66 16.74 8.42
N SER A 10 -27.15 17.95 8.22
CA SER A 10 -27.20 19.00 9.25
C SER A 10 -28.63 19.49 9.56
N LYS A 11 -29.64 19.07 8.78
CA LYS A 11 -31.05 19.48 8.97
C LYS A 11 -31.66 18.81 10.20
N TYR A 12 -31.41 17.52 10.38
CA TYR A 12 -32.03 16.71 11.45
C TYR A 12 -31.04 16.00 12.36
N SER A 13 -29.80 15.79 11.91
CA SER A 13 -28.70 15.29 12.75
C SER A 13 -27.73 16.41 13.14
N LYS A 14 -27.77 16.85 14.40
CA LYS A 14 -26.93 17.95 14.95
C LYS A 14 -25.42 17.69 14.88
N CYS A 15 -25.04 16.44 14.78
CA CYS A 15 -23.65 16.00 14.64
C CYS A 15 -23.10 16.27 13.22
N SER A 16 -23.96 16.40 12.21
CA SER A 16 -23.56 16.58 10.82
C SER A 16 -23.41 18.07 10.47
N GLN A 17 -22.40 18.38 9.66
CA GLN A 17 -22.10 19.73 9.16
C GLN A 17 -22.42 19.90 7.67
N VAL A 18 -22.89 18.85 7.00
CA VAL A 18 -23.22 18.89 5.57
C VAL A 18 -24.72 19.10 5.38
N ASP A 19 -25.09 20.12 4.61
CA ASP A 19 -26.49 20.37 4.29
C ASP A 19 -27.03 19.28 3.34
N PRO A 20 -28.34 18.98 3.39
CA PRO A 20 -28.94 17.91 2.59
C PRO A 20 -28.72 18.05 1.07
N VAL A 21 -28.71 19.28 0.54
CA VAL A 21 -28.55 19.52 -0.89
C VAL A 21 -27.13 19.20 -1.33
N THR A 22 -26.14 19.67 -0.56
CA THR A 22 -24.73 19.32 -0.78
C THR A 22 -24.50 17.82 -0.61
N LEU A 23 -25.11 17.19 0.38
CA LEU A 23 -25.02 15.75 0.63
C LEU A 23 -25.45 14.94 -0.61
N VAL A 24 -26.63 15.24 -1.15
CA VAL A 24 -27.18 14.55 -2.34
C VAL A 24 -26.33 14.80 -3.58
N ARG A 25 -25.95 16.06 -3.85
CA ARG A 25 -25.10 16.43 -4.99
C ARG A 25 -23.75 15.71 -4.94
N GLN A 26 -23.10 15.72 -3.78
CA GLN A 26 -21.81 15.09 -3.59
C GLN A 26 -21.86 13.56 -3.76
N ALA A 27 -22.96 12.92 -3.34
CA ALA A 27 -23.17 11.50 -3.57
C ALA A 27 -23.27 11.19 -5.08
N GLN A 28 -24.07 11.96 -5.82
CA GLN A 28 -24.16 11.82 -7.28
C GLN A 28 -22.80 12.04 -7.95
N ASP A 29 -22.07 13.09 -7.58
CA ASP A 29 -20.76 13.43 -8.15
C ASP A 29 -19.70 12.35 -7.91
N LYS A 30 -19.82 11.59 -6.82
CA LYS A 30 -18.94 10.44 -6.55
C LYS A 30 -19.34 9.18 -7.32
N GLY A 31 -20.51 9.17 -7.98
CA GLY A 31 -20.93 8.13 -8.92
C GLY A 31 -21.73 6.98 -8.33
N VAL A 32 -22.28 7.13 -7.11
CA VAL A 32 -23.31 6.20 -6.61
C VAL A 32 -24.65 6.46 -7.30
N GLN A 33 -25.53 5.45 -7.37
CA GLN A 33 -26.85 5.59 -8.01
C GLN A 33 -27.93 6.07 -7.04
N GLY A 34 -27.60 6.23 -5.76
CA GLY A 34 -28.54 6.77 -4.79
C GLY A 34 -27.96 6.89 -3.39
N ILE A 35 -28.74 7.53 -2.54
CA ILE A 35 -28.45 7.78 -1.13
C ILE A 35 -29.68 7.47 -0.27
N VAL A 36 -29.45 6.86 0.89
CA VAL A 36 -30.41 6.79 1.98
C VAL A 36 -29.97 7.79 3.05
N ILE A 37 -30.80 8.78 3.31
CA ILE A 37 -30.57 9.74 4.39
C ILE A 37 -31.09 9.10 5.68
N THR A 38 -30.16 8.72 6.55
CA THR A 38 -30.39 8.01 7.80
C THR A 38 -30.17 8.94 8.98
N GLU A 39 -31.19 9.71 9.37
CA GLU A 39 -31.04 10.68 10.46
C GLU A 39 -31.24 10.02 11.83
N HIS A 40 -30.75 10.70 12.87
CA HIS A 40 -31.15 10.39 14.23
C HIS A 40 -32.57 10.88 14.50
N LYS A 41 -33.44 10.00 14.98
CA LYS A 41 -34.78 10.35 15.51
C LYS A 41 -35.70 11.08 14.51
N TYR A 42 -35.44 10.96 13.21
CA TYR A 42 -36.27 11.60 12.20
C TYR A 42 -36.27 10.80 10.88
N LYS A 43 -37.44 10.68 10.27
CA LYS A 43 -37.60 10.17 8.92
C LYS A 43 -38.13 11.29 8.04
N TRP A 44 -37.45 11.53 6.93
CA TRP A 44 -37.90 12.51 5.94
C TRP A 44 -39.21 12.07 5.30
N SER A 45 -40.13 13.00 5.15
CA SER A 45 -41.37 12.77 4.41
C SER A 45 -41.12 12.76 2.90
N GLU A 46 -42.05 12.13 2.16
CA GLU A 46 -41.99 12.10 0.68
C GLU A 46 -41.96 13.51 0.06
N ASP A 47 -42.67 14.47 0.65
CA ASP A 47 -42.68 15.85 0.17
C ASP A 47 -41.33 16.55 0.38
N GLU A 48 -40.66 16.30 1.50
CA GLU A 48 -39.30 16.80 1.72
C GLU A 48 -38.28 16.16 0.79
N ILE A 49 -38.40 14.86 0.49
CA ILE A 49 -37.53 14.17 -0.48
C ILE A 49 -37.75 14.76 -1.89
N ARG A 50 -39.00 15.04 -2.28
CA ARG A 50 -39.31 15.72 -3.56
C ARG A 50 -38.70 17.12 -3.61
N GLU A 51 -38.87 17.91 -2.57
CA GLU A 51 -38.28 19.24 -2.47
C GLU A 51 -36.74 19.18 -2.52
N LEU A 52 -36.14 18.23 -1.81
CA LEU A 52 -34.70 18.01 -1.81
C LEU A 52 -34.17 17.65 -3.19
N ARG A 53 -34.87 16.77 -3.93
CA ARG A 53 -34.53 16.44 -5.31
C ARG A 53 -34.51 17.69 -6.20
N LEU A 54 -35.57 18.51 -6.12
CA LEU A 54 -35.67 19.74 -6.91
C LEU A 54 -34.51 20.70 -6.60
N LYS A 55 -34.20 20.92 -5.32
CA LYS A 55 -33.10 21.79 -4.90
C LYS A 55 -31.72 21.24 -5.24
N SER A 56 -31.59 19.92 -5.26
CA SER A 56 -30.31 19.25 -5.57
C SER A 56 -30.01 19.19 -7.05
N GLU A 57 -31.01 19.35 -7.92
CA GLU A 57 -30.85 19.29 -9.38
C GLU A 57 -30.20 17.98 -9.85
N VAL A 58 -30.48 16.89 -9.13
CA VAL A 58 -29.96 15.55 -9.46
C VAL A 58 -30.79 14.87 -10.55
N GLU A 59 -30.17 13.92 -11.23
CA GLU A 59 -30.83 13.16 -12.30
C GLU A 59 -32.08 12.41 -11.77
N ASN A 60 -33.10 12.24 -12.61
CA ASN A 60 -34.36 11.61 -12.21
C ASN A 60 -34.20 10.15 -11.76
N ASN A 61 -33.17 9.46 -12.27
CA ASN A 61 -32.79 8.09 -11.92
C ASN A 61 -31.93 8.01 -10.63
N PHE A 62 -31.43 9.13 -10.09
CA PHE A 62 -30.69 9.12 -8.83
C PHE A 62 -31.66 8.89 -7.67
N LEU A 63 -31.47 7.82 -6.91
CA LEU A 63 -32.41 7.43 -5.85
C LEU A 63 -32.14 8.22 -4.55
N ILE A 64 -33.19 8.81 -3.97
CA ILE A 64 -33.12 9.46 -2.65
C ILE A 64 -34.17 8.77 -1.78
N LEU A 65 -33.71 8.09 -0.73
CA LEU A 65 -34.55 7.41 0.25
C LEU A 65 -34.29 7.98 1.65
N SER A 66 -35.16 7.65 2.60
CA SER A 66 -34.96 7.98 4.01
C SER A 66 -35.17 6.78 4.92
N ALA A 67 -34.35 6.73 5.95
CA ALA A 67 -34.38 5.76 7.04
C ALA A 67 -33.91 6.44 8.34
N GLN A 68 -33.78 5.68 9.42
CA GLN A 68 -33.44 6.20 10.74
C GLN A 68 -32.29 5.41 11.37
N GLU A 69 -31.43 6.09 12.12
CA GLU A 69 -30.50 5.43 13.04
C GLU A 69 -31.09 5.46 14.46
N ALA A 70 -31.40 4.28 15.00
CA ALA A 70 -31.95 4.09 16.32
C ALA A 70 -30.85 3.78 17.34
N GLU A 71 -31.00 4.31 18.56
CA GLU A 71 -30.16 3.97 19.70
C GLU A 71 -30.73 2.74 20.41
N THR A 72 -29.93 1.70 20.57
CA THR A 72 -30.32 0.42 21.17
C THR A 72 -29.33 -0.04 22.24
N ASP A 73 -29.65 -1.14 22.90
CA ASP A 73 -28.81 -1.78 23.92
C ASP A 73 -27.50 -2.36 23.37
N ILE A 74 -27.40 -2.60 22.06
CA ILE A 74 -26.17 -3.05 21.38
C ILE A 74 -25.40 -1.90 20.70
N GLY A 75 -25.84 -0.65 20.88
CA GLY A 75 -25.30 0.53 20.20
C GLY A 75 -26.27 1.05 19.14
N HIS A 76 -25.76 1.56 18.01
CA HIS A 76 -26.64 2.11 16.99
C HIS A 76 -27.06 1.07 15.96
N VAL A 77 -28.32 1.16 15.51
CA VAL A 77 -28.89 0.27 14.51
C VAL A 77 -29.56 1.10 13.43
N LEU A 78 -29.19 0.88 12.16
CA LEU A 78 -29.89 1.48 11.03
C LEU A 78 -31.18 0.70 10.78
N VAL A 79 -32.30 1.43 10.71
CA VAL A 79 -33.64 0.88 10.61
C VAL A 79 -34.29 1.35 9.31
N TYR A 80 -34.50 0.41 8.39
CA TYR A 80 -35.09 0.67 7.07
C TYR A 80 -36.49 0.08 6.97
N GLY A 81 -37.40 0.80 6.30
CA GLY A 81 -38.79 0.34 6.08
C GLY A 81 -39.76 0.61 7.23
N VAL A 82 -39.39 1.47 8.19
CA VAL A 82 -40.27 1.89 9.30
C VAL A 82 -40.83 3.28 9.01
N ASN A 83 -42.10 3.51 9.35
CA ASN A 83 -42.76 4.82 9.22
C ASN A 83 -42.79 5.60 10.54
N ASP A 84 -42.84 4.89 11.66
CA ASP A 84 -42.79 5.46 13.01
C ASP A 84 -41.45 6.15 13.28
N VAL A 85 -41.50 7.25 14.02
CA VAL A 85 -40.30 7.96 14.48
C VAL A 85 -39.72 7.23 15.68
N LEU A 86 -38.42 6.91 15.62
CA LEU A 86 -37.70 6.21 16.69
C LEU A 86 -36.90 7.22 17.53
N ASP A 87 -37.54 7.86 18.51
CA ASP A 87 -36.96 8.95 19.29
C ASP A 87 -36.36 8.54 20.66
N LYS A 88 -36.64 7.31 21.08
CA LYS A 88 -36.24 6.71 22.36
C LYS A 88 -35.30 5.53 22.17
N VAL A 89 -34.51 5.25 23.19
CA VAL A 89 -33.73 4.02 23.29
C VAL A 89 -34.69 2.82 23.36
N ILE A 90 -34.44 1.82 22.52
CA ILE A 90 -35.27 0.61 22.39
C ILE A 90 -34.36 -0.61 22.30
N SER A 91 -34.72 -1.73 22.94
CA SER A 91 -33.91 -2.94 22.82
C SER A 91 -33.99 -3.52 21.40
N ILE A 92 -32.96 -4.23 20.95
CA ILE A 92 -32.98 -4.87 19.63
C ILE A 92 -34.10 -5.91 19.50
N GLU A 93 -34.44 -6.62 20.58
CA GLU A 93 -35.58 -7.56 20.63
C GLU A 93 -36.92 -6.84 20.45
N GLU A 94 -37.12 -5.74 21.16
CA GLU A 94 -38.34 -4.92 21.05
C GLU A 94 -38.46 -4.31 19.66
N LEU A 95 -37.35 -3.81 19.11
CA LEU A 95 -37.29 -3.25 17.77
C LEU A 95 -37.67 -4.29 16.72
N ARG A 96 -37.08 -5.50 16.78
CA ARG A 96 -37.42 -6.60 15.86
C ARG A 96 -38.86 -7.08 16.04
N LYS A 97 -39.37 -7.12 17.27
CA LYS A 97 -40.75 -7.53 17.57
C LYS A 97 -41.77 -6.53 17.02
N ASN A 98 -41.51 -5.24 17.18
CA ASN A 98 -42.42 -4.17 16.74
C ASN A 98 -42.37 -3.99 15.21
N PHE A 99 -41.21 -4.21 14.60
CA PHE A 99 -40.98 -4.03 13.17
C PHE A 99 -40.39 -5.30 12.53
N PRO A 100 -41.16 -6.40 12.43
CA PRO A 100 -40.66 -7.67 11.91
C PRO A 100 -40.21 -7.57 10.45
N ASP A 101 -40.84 -6.70 9.68
CA ASP A 101 -40.56 -6.51 8.25
C ASP A 101 -39.39 -5.56 7.96
N ALA A 102 -38.99 -4.73 8.92
CA ALA A 102 -37.87 -3.80 8.76
C ALA A 102 -36.54 -4.54 8.50
N ALA A 103 -35.62 -3.86 7.82
CA ALA A 103 -34.23 -4.29 7.79
C ALA A 103 -33.45 -3.59 8.91
N LEU A 104 -32.77 -4.36 9.74
CA LEU A 104 -31.97 -3.89 10.87
C LEU A 104 -30.49 -4.17 10.61
N ILE A 105 -29.69 -3.10 10.58
CA ILE A 105 -28.23 -3.20 10.36
C ILE A 105 -27.50 -2.68 11.59
N TRP A 106 -26.58 -3.47 12.14
CA TRP A 106 -25.75 -2.98 13.25
C TRP A 106 -24.73 -1.97 12.71
N ALA A 107 -24.87 -0.72 13.13
CA ALA A 107 -24.04 0.40 12.69
C ALA A 107 -22.74 0.45 13.48
N HIS A 108 -21.64 0.68 12.76
CA HIS A 108 -20.29 0.85 13.29
C HIS A 108 -19.87 -0.04 14.50
N PRO A 109 -20.12 -1.37 14.53
CA PRO A 109 -19.82 -2.22 15.70
C PRO A 109 -18.34 -2.38 16.06
N PHE A 110 -17.42 -2.19 15.11
CA PHE A 110 -15.96 -2.27 15.31
C PHE A 110 -15.32 -0.99 15.86
N ARG A 111 -16.10 0.08 16.08
CA ARG A 111 -15.57 1.39 16.50
C ARG A 111 -14.84 1.29 17.83
N ASN A 112 -13.77 2.06 17.98
CA ASN A 112 -12.93 2.12 19.18
C ASN A 112 -12.27 0.77 19.52
N GLY A 113 -11.90 0.00 18.48
CA GLY A 113 -11.21 -1.29 18.61
C GLY A 113 -12.07 -2.43 19.15
N LYS A 114 -13.41 -2.29 19.13
CA LYS A 114 -14.32 -3.38 19.52
C LYS A 114 -14.21 -4.54 18.53
N VAL A 115 -14.19 -5.76 19.07
CA VAL A 115 -14.17 -7.00 18.28
C VAL A 115 -15.35 -7.87 18.74
N PRO A 116 -16.54 -7.73 18.11
CA PRO A 116 -17.69 -8.55 18.44
C PRO A 116 -17.42 -10.04 18.24
N SER A 117 -18.05 -10.87 19.08
CA SER A 117 -18.02 -12.32 18.98
C SER A 117 -18.79 -12.84 17.77
N GLU A 118 -18.56 -14.10 17.39
CA GLU A 118 -19.34 -14.75 16.31
C GLU A 118 -20.85 -14.70 16.59
N GLY A 119 -21.26 -14.90 17.85
CA GLY A 119 -22.68 -14.90 18.24
C GLY A 119 -23.34 -13.53 18.05
N GLU A 120 -22.63 -12.45 18.37
CA GLU A 120 -23.12 -11.08 18.17
C GLU A 120 -23.21 -10.74 16.68
N LEU A 121 -22.20 -11.11 15.87
CA LEU A 121 -22.17 -10.84 14.42
C LEU A 121 -23.20 -11.67 13.63
N LYS A 122 -23.66 -12.79 14.19
CA LYS A 122 -24.68 -13.67 13.61
C LYS A 122 -25.98 -13.62 14.40
N ASN A 123 -26.20 -12.56 15.16
CA ASN A 123 -27.45 -12.37 15.89
C ASN A 123 -28.63 -12.40 14.90
N PRO A 124 -29.60 -13.32 15.06
CA PRO A 124 -30.71 -13.49 14.12
C PRO A 124 -31.68 -12.30 14.09
N LEU A 125 -31.57 -11.37 15.05
CA LEU A 125 -32.35 -10.13 15.07
C LEU A 125 -31.81 -9.10 14.08
N LEU A 126 -30.59 -9.25 13.58
CA LEU A 126 -29.95 -8.36 12.62
C LEU A 126 -29.98 -8.98 11.22
N ASP A 127 -30.15 -8.13 10.21
CA ASP A 127 -30.14 -8.56 8.80
C ASP A 127 -28.78 -8.33 8.14
N ALA A 128 -28.01 -7.36 8.62
CA ALA A 128 -26.64 -7.09 8.16
C ALA A 128 -25.78 -6.36 9.21
N ILE A 129 -24.48 -6.30 8.95
CA ILE A 129 -23.47 -5.66 9.79
C ILE A 129 -22.68 -4.65 8.95
N GLU A 130 -22.52 -3.42 9.44
CA GLU A 130 -21.63 -2.44 8.81
C GLU A 130 -20.16 -2.77 9.11
N ILE A 131 -19.37 -3.05 8.07
CA ILE A 131 -17.96 -3.43 8.23
C ILE A 131 -16.97 -2.37 7.73
N PHE A 132 -17.43 -1.43 6.89
CA PHE A 132 -16.63 -0.31 6.42
C PHE A 132 -17.28 1.02 6.77
N ASN A 133 -16.50 1.91 7.36
CA ASN A 133 -16.94 3.22 7.83
C ASN A 133 -15.78 4.24 7.84
N VAL A 134 -16.06 5.52 7.57
CA VAL A 134 -15.05 6.61 7.58
C VAL A 134 -14.52 6.89 8.97
N ASN A 135 -15.36 6.67 9.98
CA ASN A 135 -15.02 6.80 11.39
C ASN A 135 -14.25 5.59 11.94
N TYR A 136 -13.95 4.59 11.10
CA TYR A 136 -13.03 3.51 11.42
C TYR A 136 -11.61 3.83 11.01
N ASN A 137 -10.66 3.45 11.86
CA ASN A 137 -9.28 3.35 11.44
C ASN A 137 -9.10 2.13 10.50
N ALA A 138 -7.93 2.05 9.86
CA ALA A 138 -7.65 0.99 8.89
C ALA A 138 -7.63 -0.42 9.51
N LYS A 139 -7.26 -0.56 10.79
CA LYS A 139 -7.33 -1.84 11.51
C LYS A 139 -8.78 -2.27 11.72
N GLU A 140 -9.65 -1.36 12.16
CA GLU A 140 -11.08 -1.64 12.40
C GLU A 140 -11.79 -2.06 11.10
N ASN A 141 -11.57 -1.34 9.99
CA ASN A 141 -12.08 -1.73 8.67
C ASN A 141 -11.58 -3.14 8.25
N TYR A 142 -10.30 -3.44 8.47
CA TYR A 142 -9.75 -4.75 8.17
C TYR A 142 -10.30 -5.85 9.09
N THR A 143 -10.49 -5.58 10.38
CA THR A 143 -11.11 -6.52 11.32
C THR A 143 -12.50 -6.90 10.85
N GLY A 144 -13.33 -5.93 10.45
CA GLY A 144 -14.65 -6.19 9.89
C GLY A 144 -14.61 -7.10 8.66
N LEU A 145 -13.70 -6.82 7.72
CA LEU A 145 -13.47 -7.65 6.53
C LEU A 145 -13.02 -9.08 6.88
N SER A 146 -12.06 -9.22 7.80
CA SER A 146 -11.53 -10.51 8.23
C SER A 146 -12.60 -11.39 8.90
N LEU A 147 -13.40 -10.80 9.81
CA LEU A 147 -14.49 -11.53 10.46
C LEU A 147 -15.62 -11.86 9.49
N TRP A 148 -15.92 -10.98 8.53
CA TRP A 148 -16.87 -11.28 7.48
C TRP A 148 -16.41 -12.47 6.61
N HIS A 149 -15.14 -12.51 6.21
CA HIS A 149 -14.59 -13.67 5.51
C HIS A 149 -14.65 -14.95 6.34
N ARG A 150 -14.48 -14.86 7.66
CA ARG A 150 -14.50 -16.02 8.56
C ARG A 150 -15.90 -16.54 8.85
N TYR A 151 -16.83 -15.67 9.19
CA TYR A 151 -18.15 -16.02 9.73
C TYR A 151 -19.29 -15.93 8.71
N LYS A 152 -19.06 -15.28 7.56
CA LYS A 152 -19.99 -15.22 6.41
C LYS A 152 -21.38 -14.64 6.73
N PHE A 153 -21.48 -13.69 7.66
CA PHE A 153 -22.70 -12.90 7.87
C PHE A 153 -22.95 -11.94 6.69
N THR A 154 -24.13 -11.32 6.61
CA THR A 154 -24.40 -10.27 5.61
C THR A 154 -23.69 -9.00 6.01
N ALA A 155 -22.82 -8.47 5.14
CA ALA A 155 -22.05 -7.26 5.42
C ALA A 155 -22.49 -6.11 4.51
N VAL A 156 -22.36 -4.88 5.00
CA VAL A 156 -22.56 -3.64 4.24
C VAL A 156 -21.43 -2.64 4.50
N GLY A 157 -21.30 -1.66 3.61
CA GLY A 157 -20.53 -0.44 3.86
C GLY A 157 -21.47 0.73 4.18
N GLY A 158 -21.03 1.65 5.02
CA GLY A 158 -21.75 2.88 5.31
C GLY A 158 -20.77 3.98 5.63
N SER A 159 -20.86 5.13 4.95
CA SER A 159 -19.85 6.16 5.18
C SER A 159 -20.05 6.89 6.51
N ASP A 160 -21.22 6.75 7.14
CA ASP A 160 -21.61 7.44 8.37
C ASP A 160 -21.33 8.94 8.24
N THR A 161 -21.88 9.48 7.15
CA THR A 161 -21.48 10.79 6.63
C THR A 161 -21.91 11.90 7.58
N HIS A 162 -20.93 12.67 8.04
CA HIS A 162 -21.13 13.84 8.90
C HIS A 162 -20.51 15.13 8.32
N SER A 163 -19.76 15.01 7.23
CA SER A 163 -19.13 16.13 6.53
C SER A 163 -19.17 15.91 5.02
N LYS A 164 -18.90 16.97 4.24
CA LYS A 164 -18.92 16.89 2.78
C LYS A 164 -17.90 15.88 2.23
N GLU A 165 -16.74 15.76 2.88
CA GLU A 165 -15.64 14.92 2.42
C GLU A 165 -15.98 13.43 2.57
N SER A 166 -16.77 13.07 3.58
CA SER A 166 -17.10 11.68 3.94
C SER A 166 -18.25 11.06 3.13
N VAL A 167 -18.98 11.84 2.34
CA VAL A 167 -20.14 11.37 1.54
C VAL A 167 -19.74 10.20 0.65
N ALA A 168 -20.47 9.08 0.62
CA ALA A 168 -20.30 8.01 -0.37
C ALA A 168 -18.87 7.45 -0.51
N ILE A 169 -18.06 7.42 0.56
CA ILE A 169 -16.74 6.79 0.55
C ILE A 169 -16.86 5.27 0.56
N PHE A 170 -17.76 4.70 1.37
CA PHE A 170 -17.95 3.25 1.53
C PHE A 170 -19.36 2.82 1.12
N PRO A 171 -19.72 2.89 -0.17
CA PRO A 171 -21.05 2.50 -0.59
C PRO A 171 -21.27 0.99 -0.48
N THR A 172 -22.53 0.63 -0.42
CA THR A 172 -23.00 -0.76 -0.47
C THR A 172 -23.41 -1.11 -1.90
N GLU A 173 -22.94 -2.26 -2.38
CA GLU A 173 -23.39 -2.87 -3.63
C GLU A 173 -24.64 -3.72 -3.36
N ILE A 174 -25.74 -3.32 -4.00
CA ILE A 174 -27.00 -4.06 -4.06
C ILE A 174 -27.03 -4.87 -5.36
N ASN A 175 -27.35 -6.17 -5.26
CA ASN A 175 -27.27 -7.10 -6.39
C ASN A 175 -28.29 -6.77 -7.49
N HIS A 176 -29.49 -6.30 -7.13
CA HIS A 176 -30.54 -5.93 -8.06
C HIS A 176 -30.80 -4.42 -8.04
N PRO A 177 -31.22 -3.80 -9.17
CA PRO A 177 -31.73 -2.43 -9.15
C PRO A 177 -32.94 -2.32 -8.23
N ILE A 178 -33.02 -1.21 -7.49
CA ILE A 178 -34.15 -0.88 -6.62
C ILE A 178 -34.65 0.53 -6.93
N SER A 179 -35.91 0.81 -6.57
CA SER A 179 -36.58 2.10 -6.72
C SER A 179 -37.26 2.57 -5.43
N THR A 180 -37.47 1.68 -4.45
CA THR A 180 -38.13 2.02 -3.18
C THR A 180 -37.39 1.50 -1.95
N ILE A 181 -37.76 2.01 -0.77
CA ILE A 181 -37.21 1.57 0.51
C ILE A 181 -37.58 0.11 0.83
N GLU A 182 -38.78 -0.34 0.42
CA GLU A 182 -39.25 -1.72 0.61
C GLU A 182 -38.41 -2.70 -0.21
N GLU A 183 -38.03 -2.33 -1.44
CA GLU A 183 -37.14 -3.14 -2.27
C GLU A 183 -35.73 -3.23 -1.65
N LEU A 184 -35.21 -2.13 -1.11
CA LEU A 184 -33.94 -2.13 -0.37
C LEU A 184 -34.00 -3.09 0.84
N VAL A 185 -35.07 -3.02 1.62
CA VAL A 185 -35.31 -3.91 2.77
C VAL A 185 -35.28 -5.37 2.33
N VAL A 186 -35.98 -5.72 1.24
CA VAL A 186 -35.99 -7.10 0.72
C VAL A 186 -34.58 -7.56 0.31
N GLU A 187 -33.77 -6.71 -0.33
CA GLU A 187 -32.40 -7.08 -0.71
C GLU A 187 -31.50 -7.30 0.52
N ILE A 188 -31.59 -6.45 1.54
CA ILE A 188 -30.81 -6.57 2.78
C ILE A 188 -31.17 -7.86 3.51
N LYS A 189 -32.47 -8.11 3.76
CA LYS A 189 -32.95 -9.29 4.49
C LYS A 189 -32.62 -10.62 3.79
N LYS A 190 -32.50 -10.60 2.46
CA LYS A 190 -32.08 -11.76 1.67
C LYS A 190 -30.56 -11.91 1.56
N GLY A 191 -29.76 -11.05 2.20
CA GLY A 191 -28.31 -11.05 2.10
C GLY A 191 -27.78 -10.71 0.71
N ARG A 192 -28.58 -9.99 -0.10
CA ARG A 192 -28.25 -9.63 -1.51
C ARG A 192 -27.58 -8.27 -1.63
N CYS A 193 -26.74 -7.97 -0.64
CA CYS A 193 -25.92 -6.79 -0.57
C CYS A 193 -24.53 -7.15 -0.04
N LYS A 194 -23.55 -6.31 -0.36
CA LYS A 194 -22.18 -6.42 0.15
C LYS A 194 -21.50 -5.04 0.15
N PRO A 195 -20.50 -4.79 1.00
CA PRO A 195 -19.70 -3.58 0.85
C PRO A 195 -19.01 -3.54 -0.52
N PHE A 196 -18.84 -2.35 -1.09
CA PHE A 196 -18.11 -2.18 -2.35
C PHE A 196 -16.61 -2.00 -2.10
N PHE A 197 -15.82 -2.99 -2.50
CA PHE A 197 -14.36 -2.97 -2.42
C PHE A 197 -13.75 -3.91 -3.45
N LYS A 198 -12.44 -3.80 -3.64
CA LYS A 198 -11.64 -4.70 -4.45
C LYS A 198 -10.59 -5.37 -3.58
N GLU A 199 -10.49 -6.68 -3.70
CA GLU A 199 -9.46 -7.48 -3.03
C GLU A 199 -8.66 -8.24 -4.09
N ILE A 200 -7.35 -8.04 -4.10
CA ILE A 200 -6.44 -8.66 -5.06
C ILE A 200 -5.37 -9.42 -4.29
N PRO A 201 -5.48 -10.76 -4.16
CA PRO A 201 -4.41 -11.57 -3.62
C PRO A 201 -3.26 -11.67 -4.64
N LYS A 202 -2.04 -11.47 -4.15
CA LYS A 202 -0.76 -11.69 -4.85
C LYS A 202 0.01 -12.71 -4.02
N SER A 203 0.04 -13.94 -4.50
CA SER A 203 0.73 -15.04 -3.80
C SER A 203 2.22 -15.07 -4.16
N GLY A 204 3.08 -14.99 -3.15
CA GLY A 204 4.49 -15.42 -3.22
C GLY A 204 4.67 -16.83 -2.65
N SER A 205 5.89 -17.36 -2.70
CA SER A 205 6.18 -18.72 -2.20
C SER A 205 5.94 -18.88 -0.69
N ASN A 206 6.24 -17.85 0.12
CA ASN A 206 6.18 -17.88 1.59
C ASN A 206 5.43 -16.70 2.23
N ILE A 207 4.86 -15.81 1.40
CA ILE A 207 4.15 -14.62 1.84
C ILE A 207 2.92 -14.48 0.95
N THR A 208 1.75 -14.33 1.57
CA THR A 208 0.53 -13.93 0.86
C THR A 208 0.36 -12.43 1.05
N VAL A 209 0.42 -11.69 -0.05
CA VAL A 209 0.18 -10.25 -0.05
C VAL A 209 -1.20 -9.99 -0.61
N THR A 210 -2.08 -9.30 0.11
CA THR A 210 -3.40 -8.93 -0.41
C THR A 210 -3.53 -7.42 -0.48
N GLU A 211 -3.89 -6.90 -1.65
CA GLU A 211 -4.22 -5.49 -1.84
C GLU A 211 -5.73 -5.30 -1.72
N ILE A 212 -6.16 -4.55 -0.70
CA ILE A 212 -7.55 -4.24 -0.41
C ILE A 212 -7.76 -2.76 -0.73
N THR A 213 -8.61 -2.46 -1.69
CA THR A 213 -9.01 -1.09 -2.06
C THR A 213 -10.48 -0.92 -1.74
N MET A 214 -10.78 -0.02 -0.81
CA MET A 214 -12.15 0.31 -0.43
C MET A 214 -12.56 1.65 -1.05
N GLY A 215 -13.83 1.72 -1.49
CA GLY A 215 -14.43 2.93 -2.04
C GLY A 215 -14.40 3.09 -3.56
N ILE A 216 -15.05 4.16 -4.04
CA ILE A 216 -15.37 4.38 -5.46
C ILE A 216 -14.33 5.20 -6.21
N LYS A 217 -14.41 5.14 -7.55
CA LYS A 217 -13.52 5.88 -8.46
C LYS A 217 -14.20 7.22 -8.79
N GLY A 218 -13.91 8.28 -8.03
CA GLY A 218 -14.51 9.61 -8.18
C GLY A 218 -13.52 10.71 -8.60
N SER A 219 -14.02 11.92 -8.83
CA SER A 219 -13.24 13.15 -9.12
C SER A 219 -12.28 13.51 -7.98
N ASP A 220 -12.75 13.38 -6.74
CA ASP A 220 -11.96 13.41 -5.51
C ASP A 220 -11.76 11.97 -5.01
N GLU A 221 -10.84 11.23 -5.64
CA GLU A 221 -10.63 9.80 -5.41
C GLU A 221 -10.04 9.50 -4.01
N PHE A 222 -10.88 9.54 -2.97
CA PHE A 222 -10.58 9.05 -1.61
C PHE A 222 -10.75 7.52 -1.58
N ARG A 223 -9.68 6.79 -1.86
CA ARG A 223 -9.63 5.34 -1.75
C ARG A 223 -8.65 4.91 -0.68
N THR A 224 -9.16 4.28 0.37
CA THR A 224 -8.32 3.60 1.33
C THR A 224 -7.76 2.35 0.68
N ARG A 225 -6.42 2.30 0.56
CA ARG A 225 -5.70 1.11 0.11
C ARG A 225 -4.96 0.52 1.29
N LEU A 226 -5.21 -0.74 1.57
CA LEU A 226 -4.46 -1.52 2.54
C LEU A 226 -3.70 -2.62 1.81
N ILE A 227 -2.47 -2.84 2.23
CA ILE A 227 -1.68 -4.00 1.85
C ILE A 227 -1.58 -4.86 3.10
N THR A 228 -2.01 -6.11 3.00
CA THR A 228 -1.84 -7.08 4.07
C THR A 228 -0.79 -8.09 3.65
N LYS A 229 0.11 -8.43 4.57
CA LYS A 229 1.17 -9.42 4.34
C LYS A 229 1.04 -10.49 5.41
N LYS A 230 0.61 -11.68 5.00
CA LYS A 230 0.54 -12.85 5.86
C LYS A 230 1.77 -13.72 5.64
N ILE A 231 2.50 -14.00 6.71
CA ILE A 231 3.77 -14.74 6.66
C ILE A 231 3.56 -16.09 7.34
N THR A 232 3.85 -17.18 6.62
CA THR A 232 3.66 -18.54 7.13
C THR A 232 4.87 -19.07 7.87
N ASP A 233 6.08 -18.70 7.43
CA ASP A 233 7.36 -19.18 7.99
C ASP A 233 7.83 -18.35 9.21
N ASP A 234 8.14 -19.03 10.32
CA ASP A 234 8.58 -18.40 11.58
C ASP A 234 9.91 -17.64 11.43
N LYS A 235 10.88 -18.22 10.72
CA LYS A 235 12.18 -17.61 10.54
C LYS A 235 12.06 -16.32 9.71
N ARG A 236 11.20 -16.34 8.69
CA ARG A 236 10.88 -15.16 7.88
C ARG A 236 10.14 -14.10 8.70
N TRP A 237 9.22 -14.50 9.58
CA TRP A 237 8.52 -13.57 10.48
C TRP A 237 9.50 -12.76 11.35
N GLU A 238 10.49 -13.42 11.96
CA GLU A 238 11.52 -12.71 12.74
C GLU A 238 12.35 -11.72 11.90
N GLN A 239 12.67 -12.08 10.65
CA GLN A 239 13.37 -11.17 9.73
C GLN A 239 12.53 -9.94 9.42
N VAL A 240 11.25 -10.13 9.13
CA VAL A 240 10.33 -9.03 8.79
C VAL A 240 10.09 -8.13 10.02
N LYS A 241 10.00 -8.66 11.24
CA LYS A 241 9.90 -7.81 12.44
C LYS A 241 11.05 -6.82 12.58
N ASN A 242 12.28 -7.22 12.20
CA ASN A 242 13.41 -6.31 12.20
C ASN A 242 13.28 -5.23 11.10
N SER A 243 12.79 -5.59 9.90
CA SER A 243 12.55 -4.62 8.83
C SER A 243 11.44 -3.62 9.18
N LEU A 244 10.41 -4.05 9.93
CA LEU A 244 9.35 -3.17 10.42
C LEU A 244 9.89 -2.09 11.35
N LYS A 245 10.76 -2.43 12.31
CA LYS A 245 11.40 -1.46 13.21
C LYS A 245 12.18 -0.40 12.43
N ILE A 246 12.92 -0.83 11.40
CA ILE A 246 13.66 0.08 10.52
C ILE A 246 12.71 1.03 9.81
N ARG A 247 11.62 0.48 9.24
CA ARG A 247 10.64 1.30 8.52
C ARG A 247 9.90 2.28 9.44
N GLU A 248 9.56 1.89 10.66
CA GLU A 248 8.96 2.81 11.63
C GLU A 248 9.89 3.97 11.98
N GLU A 249 11.18 3.68 12.16
CA GLU A 249 12.18 4.72 12.43
C GLU A 249 12.35 5.65 11.22
N VAL A 250 12.42 5.10 10.00
CA VAL A 250 12.46 5.88 8.76
C VAL A 250 11.21 6.76 8.64
N TYR A 251 10.01 6.20 8.88
CA TYR A 251 8.74 6.93 8.84
C TYR A 251 8.75 8.13 9.80
N LYS A 252 9.15 7.93 11.06
CA LYS A 252 9.21 8.99 12.09
C LYS A 252 10.21 10.10 11.77
N ASN A 253 11.26 9.79 10.99
CA ASN A 253 12.31 10.74 10.63
C ASN A 253 12.04 11.42 9.28
N GLY A 254 10.79 11.82 9.04
CA GLY A 254 10.40 12.66 7.92
C GLY A 254 10.11 11.93 6.62
N PHE A 255 9.83 10.62 6.67
CA PHE A 255 9.27 9.86 5.55
C PHE A 255 7.78 9.53 5.76
N ASP A 256 7.12 10.21 6.70
CA ASP A 256 5.69 10.08 6.99
C ASP A 256 4.82 10.80 5.95
N ARG A 257 5.31 11.91 5.37
CA ARG A 257 4.57 12.77 4.44
C ARG A 257 5.48 13.57 3.52
N GLY A 258 4.86 14.32 2.60
CA GLY A 258 5.57 15.21 1.68
C GLY A 258 6.19 14.45 0.51
N LYS A 259 7.32 14.92 0.00
CA LYS A 259 7.91 14.43 -1.25
C LYS A 259 8.56 13.03 -1.14
N TYR A 260 9.04 12.66 0.05
CA TYR A 260 9.75 11.40 0.29
C TYR A 260 9.02 10.60 1.36
N ARG A 261 8.63 9.37 1.05
CA ARG A 261 7.74 8.56 1.91
C ARG A 261 8.19 7.12 2.06
N VAL A 262 7.67 6.47 3.10
CA VAL A 262 7.57 5.02 3.23
C VAL A 262 6.14 4.66 3.65
N PRO A 263 5.63 3.45 3.32
CA PRO A 263 4.30 3.03 3.77
C PRO A 263 4.19 3.03 5.29
N LYS A 264 3.11 3.63 5.80
CA LYS A 264 2.76 3.57 7.21
C LYS A 264 2.36 2.14 7.57
N ILE A 265 2.90 1.63 8.67
CA ILE A 265 2.41 0.41 9.31
C ILE A 265 1.14 0.79 10.08
N VAL A 266 0.03 0.17 9.70
CA VAL A 266 -1.28 0.37 10.35
C VAL A 266 -1.36 -0.51 11.60
N ASP A 267 -0.99 -1.78 11.46
CA ASP A 267 -1.11 -2.76 12.54
C ASP A 267 -0.21 -3.98 12.28
N ILE A 268 0.12 -4.68 13.37
CA ILE A 268 0.86 -5.94 13.35
C ILE A 268 0.12 -6.92 14.26
N ASP A 269 -0.37 -8.02 13.70
CA ASP A 269 -0.92 -9.13 14.47
C ASP A 269 0.13 -10.23 14.58
N GLU A 270 0.75 -10.34 15.75
CA GLU A 270 1.78 -11.36 16.01
C GLU A 270 1.22 -12.77 16.03
N LYS A 271 -0.04 -12.95 16.44
CA LYS A 271 -0.67 -14.26 16.56
C LYS A 271 -0.92 -14.86 15.18
N ASP A 272 -1.43 -14.04 14.26
CA ASP A 272 -1.75 -14.45 12.90
C ASP A 272 -0.60 -14.17 11.90
N LYS A 273 0.54 -13.65 12.39
CA LYS A 273 1.73 -13.25 11.60
C LYS A 273 1.35 -12.38 10.40
N LEU A 274 0.55 -11.37 10.69
CA LEU A 274 -0.05 -10.48 9.70
C LEU A 274 0.45 -9.06 9.92
N ILE A 275 0.81 -8.40 8.83
CA ILE A 275 1.13 -6.97 8.81
C ILE A 275 0.10 -6.29 7.95
N ILE A 276 -0.42 -5.17 8.43
CA ILE A 276 -1.32 -4.28 7.70
C ILE A 276 -0.58 -2.96 7.50
N GLU A 277 -0.47 -2.51 6.26
CA GLU A 277 0.20 -1.25 5.90
C GLU A 277 -0.62 -0.47 4.88
N GLU A 278 -0.37 0.84 4.82
CA GLU A 278 -1.01 1.72 3.84
C GLU A 278 -0.48 1.45 2.42
N GLY A 279 -1.38 1.13 1.50
CA GLY A 279 -1.07 0.99 0.09
C GLY A 279 -0.73 2.33 -0.55
N GLN A 280 0.40 2.38 -1.24
CA GLN A 280 0.87 3.61 -1.89
C GLN A 280 0.18 3.80 -3.25
N ARG A 281 -0.42 4.96 -3.44
CA ARG A 281 -1.06 5.32 -4.71
C ARG A 281 -0.01 5.76 -5.73
N GLY A 282 0.29 4.88 -6.67
CA GLY A 282 1.23 5.20 -7.73
C GLY A 282 1.57 3.97 -8.56
N SER A 283 2.55 4.16 -9.42
CA SER A 283 3.15 3.09 -10.22
C SER A 283 4.63 2.98 -9.86
N SER A 284 5.22 1.82 -10.05
CA SER A 284 6.66 1.70 -9.80
C SER A 284 7.45 2.55 -10.79
N LEU A 285 8.66 2.99 -10.43
CA LEU A 285 9.56 3.72 -11.31
C LEU A 285 9.81 2.92 -12.60
N PHE A 286 9.89 1.59 -12.47
CA PHE A 286 10.00 0.67 -13.59
C PHE A 286 8.85 0.83 -14.60
N ASP A 287 7.62 0.86 -14.09
CA ASP A 287 6.41 0.89 -14.92
C ASP A 287 6.17 2.25 -15.56
N VAL A 288 6.76 3.34 -15.05
CA VAL A 288 6.50 4.70 -15.57
C VAL A 288 7.56 5.20 -16.54
N LEU A 289 8.85 4.90 -16.32
CA LEU A 289 9.93 5.54 -17.10
C LEU A 289 9.90 5.24 -18.60
N GLY A 290 9.31 4.13 -19.02
CA GLY A 290 9.14 3.77 -20.43
C GLY A 290 8.01 4.50 -21.16
N TYR A 291 7.13 5.21 -20.44
CA TYR A 291 5.90 5.77 -21.03
C TYR A 291 5.70 7.27 -20.78
N VAL A 292 6.46 7.86 -19.86
CA VAL A 292 6.34 9.29 -19.51
C VAL A 292 7.25 10.15 -20.39
N ASN A 293 6.91 11.44 -20.47
CA ASN A 293 7.76 12.44 -21.13
C ASN A 293 9.17 12.46 -20.50
N ASP A 294 10.20 12.59 -21.32
CA ASP A 294 11.61 12.54 -20.93
C ASP A 294 11.97 13.52 -19.79
N THR A 295 11.41 14.73 -19.80
CA THR A 295 11.68 15.74 -18.75
C THR A 295 11.13 15.29 -17.41
N ILE A 296 9.89 14.77 -17.43
CA ILE A 296 9.19 14.27 -16.24
C ILE A 296 9.86 12.98 -15.73
N GLY A 297 10.20 12.07 -16.64
CA GLY A 297 10.93 10.84 -16.28
C GLY A 297 12.28 11.13 -15.66
N MET A 298 12.99 12.17 -16.16
CA MET A 298 14.26 12.59 -15.58
C MET A 298 14.08 13.18 -14.18
N GLU A 299 12.98 13.90 -13.95
CA GLU A 299 12.62 14.33 -12.60
C GLU A 299 12.38 13.14 -11.68
N TYR A 300 11.62 12.12 -12.11
CA TYR A 300 11.36 10.88 -11.36
C TYR A 300 12.64 10.08 -11.06
N PHE A 301 13.59 10.09 -11.98
CA PHE A 301 14.89 9.46 -11.80
C PHE A 301 15.74 10.20 -10.75
N LYS A 302 15.77 11.54 -10.80
CA LYS A 302 16.52 12.38 -9.84
C LYS A 302 15.93 12.34 -8.43
N ILE A 303 14.61 12.49 -8.30
CA ILE A 303 13.91 12.43 -7.00
C ILE A 303 14.08 11.06 -6.32
N THR A 304 14.22 9.97 -7.10
CA THR A 304 14.58 8.64 -6.59
C THR A 304 15.97 8.67 -5.95
N ALA A 305 16.97 9.26 -6.62
CA ALA A 305 18.30 9.44 -6.05
C ALA A 305 18.28 10.29 -4.77
N GLN A 306 17.50 11.37 -4.76
CA GLN A 306 17.34 12.26 -3.60
C GLN A 306 16.67 11.57 -2.41
N TRP A 307 15.67 10.71 -2.67
CA TRP A 307 15.04 9.89 -1.64
C TRP A 307 16.10 9.02 -0.93
N LEU A 308 16.97 8.35 -1.70
CA LEU A 308 18.02 7.49 -1.15
C LEU A 308 19.07 8.28 -0.39
N ALA A 309 19.48 9.44 -0.91
CA ALA A 309 20.39 10.35 -0.22
C ALA A 309 19.83 10.78 1.14
N LYS A 310 18.53 11.11 1.20
CA LYS A 310 17.85 11.47 2.45
C LYS A 310 17.87 10.34 3.47
N LEU A 311 17.59 9.09 3.05
CA LEU A 311 17.67 7.92 3.95
C LEU A 311 19.07 7.82 4.55
N HIS A 312 20.09 7.86 3.70
CA HIS A 312 21.46 7.72 4.16
C HIS A 312 21.96 8.89 5.01
N ASN A 313 21.49 10.12 4.77
CA ASN A 313 21.84 11.31 5.56
C ASN A 313 21.35 11.21 7.01
N MET A 314 20.33 10.39 7.29
CA MET A 314 19.88 10.15 8.66
C MET A 314 20.92 9.40 9.51
N LYS A 315 21.89 8.73 8.87
CA LYS A 315 22.98 7.98 9.53
C LYS A 315 22.47 6.97 10.57
N LEU A 316 21.27 6.43 10.36
CA LEU A 316 20.71 5.37 11.19
C LEU A 316 21.62 4.13 11.16
N ARG A 317 21.65 3.39 12.27
CA ARG A 317 22.37 2.11 12.40
C ARG A 317 21.55 1.19 13.29
N MET A 318 20.55 0.55 12.69
CA MET A 318 19.64 -0.32 13.42
C MET A 318 20.05 -1.80 13.32
N SER A 319 20.88 -2.13 12.32
CA SER A 319 21.60 -3.42 12.26
C SER A 319 23.05 -3.29 12.68
N ASP A 320 23.60 -4.32 13.32
CA ASP A 320 25.01 -4.42 13.65
C ASP A 320 25.85 -4.52 12.35
N PRO A 321 26.82 -3.61 12.12
CA PRO A 321 27.74 -3.70 11.00
C PRO A 321 28.49 -5.03 10.89
N ASP A 322 28.85 -5.67 12.00
CA ASP A 322 29.59 -6.93 11.96
C ASP A 322 28.71 -8.10 11.50
N ASP A 323 27.45 -8.14 11.94
CA ASP A 323 26.46 -9.10 11.44
C ASP A 323 26.16 -8.85 9.95
N ALA A 324 26.07 -7.58 9.54
CA ALA A 324 25.89 -7.19 8.15
C ALA A 324 27.04 -7.73 7.27
N ILE A 325 28.28 -7.49 7.67
CA ILE A 325 29.48 -7.97 6.96
C ILE A 325 29.50 -9.51 6.93
N ALA A 326 29.22 -10.17 8.04
CA ALA A 326 29.21 -11.63 8.13
C ALA A 326 28.14 -12.24 7.20
N ARG A 327 26.96 -11.64 7.14
CA ARG A 327 25.87 -12.04 6.25
C ARG A 327 26.26 -11.87 4.77
N GLU A 328 26.88 -10.76 4.41
CA GLU A 328 27.30 -10.49 3.03
C GLU A 328 28.45 -11.38 2.58
N ARG A 329 29.41 -11.68 3.47
CA ARG A 329 30.50 -12.63 3.18
C ARG A 329 29.97 -14.01 2.79
N LYS A 330 28.93 -14.50 3.47
CA LYS A 330 28.28 -15.79 3.15
C LYS A 330 27.64 -15.81 1.76
N ARG A 331 27.18 -14.67 1.23
CA ARG A 331 26.55 -14.59 -0.10
C ARG A 331 27.53 -14.89 -1.24
N PHE A 332 28.81 -14.51 -1.11
CA PHE A 332 29.83 -14.85 -2.13
C PHE A 332 29.94 -16.34 -2.38
N THR A 333 29.88 -17.16 -1.33
CA THR A 333 29.89 -18.62 -1.45
C THR A 333 28.69 -19.11 -2.24
N GLY A 334 27.51 -18.58 -1.96
CA GLY A 334 26.28 -18.90 -2.69
C GLY A 334 26.30 -18.47 -4.15
N TYR A 335 27.04 -17.41 -4.50
CA TYR A 335 27.25 -17.00 -5.89
C TYR A 335 28.11 -18.01 -6.62
N GLU A 336 29.30 -18.32 -6.10
CA GLU A 336 30.21 -19.31 -6.70
C GLU A 336 29.53 -20.67 -6.86
N GLU A 337 28.83 -21.15 -5.83
CA GLU A 337 28.10 -22.41 -5.86
C GLU A 337 27.08 -22.49 -7.00
N ALA A 338 26.41 -21.38 -7.34
CA ALA A 338 25.44 -21.37 -8.43
C ALA A 338 26.09 -21.71 -9.78
N PHE A 339 27.24 -21.09 -10.08
CA PHE A 339 28.00 -21.34 -11.31
C PHE A 339 28.59 -22.75 -11.34
N VAL A 340 29.15 -23.21 -10.22
CA VAL A 340 29.76 -24.54 -10.11
C VAL A 340 28.70 -25.64 -10.26
N LYS A 341 27.57 -25.55 -9.55
CA LYS A 341 26.50 -26.57 -9.57
C LYS A 341 25.86 -26.71 -10.95
N THR A 342 25.87 -25.65 -11.76
CA THR A 342 25.30 -25.67 -13.11
C THR A 342 26.34 -25.91 -14.21
N ASN A 343 27.59 -26.21 -13.85
CA ASN A 343 28.70 -26.37 -14.79
C ASN A 343 28.82 -25.21 -15.81
N ASN A 344 28.62 -23.98 -15.33
CA ASN A 344 28.50 -22.82 -16.21
C ASN A 344 29.85 -22.50 -16.90
N PRO A 345 29.88 -22.20 -18.22
CA PRO A 345 31.11 -21.91 -18.95
C PRO A 345 31.94 -20.74 -18.40
N HIS A 346 31.31 -19.82 -17.66
CA HIS A 346 31.96 -18.66 -17.09
C HIS A 346 32.52 -18.88 -15.69
N THR A 347 32.41 -20.08 -15.12
CA THR A 347 32.81 -20.39 -13.73
C THR A 347 34.23 -19.94 -13.41
N LYS A 348 35.22 -20.25 -14.26
CA LYS A 348 36.62 -19.87 -14.02
C LYS A 348 36.81 -18.35 -13.92
N TYR A 349 36.17 -17.61 -14.82
CA TYR A 349 36.24 -16.15 -14.83
C TYR A 349 35.55 -15.57 -13.59
N ILE A 350 34.35 -16.05 -13.26
CA ILE A 350 33.59 -15.58 -12.09
C ILE A 350 34.34 -15.81 -10.77
N LYS A 351 35.10 -16.90 -10.63
CA LYS A 351 35.97 -17.10 -9.45
C LYS A 351 36.98 -15.96 -9.29
N THR A 352 37.64 -15.56 -10.38
CA THR A 352 38.57 -14.43 -10.37
C THR A 352 37.88 -13.11 -9.97
N VAL A 353 36.68 -12.85 -10.50
CA VAL A 353 35.88 -11.67 -10.14
C VAL A 353 35.50 -11.70 -8.65
N ILE A 354 35.07 -12.86 -8.13
CA ILE A 354 34.71 -13.04 -6.72
C ILE A 354 35.91 -12.79 -5.81
N GLU A 355 37.09 -13.29 -6.16
CA GLU A 355 38.32 -13.06 -5.39
C GLU A 355 38.71 -11.59 -5.37
N PHE A 356 38.65 -10.92 -6.53
CA PHE A 356 38.89 -9.47 -6.63
C PHE A 356 37.90 -8.67 -5.76
N LEU A 357 36.60 -8.94 -5.89
CA LEU A 357 35.55 -8.27 -5.12
C LEU A 357 35.70 -8.51 -3.62
N ARG A 358 36.01 -9.74 -3.20
CA ARG A 358 36.28 -10.04 -1.79
C ARG A 358 37.40 -9.16 -1.25
N LYS A 359 38.52 -9.03 -1.96
CA LYS A 359 39.65 -8.21 -1.52
C LYS A 359 39.29 -6.72 -1.43
N LYS A 360 38.59 -6.19 -2.44
CA LYS A 360 38.16 -4.78 -2.49
C LYS A 360 37.09 -4.44 -1.45
N GLU A 361 36.09 -5.30 -1.29
CA GLU A 361 35.08 -5.14 -0.24
C GLU A 361 35.71 -5.27 1.13
N GLU A 362 36.64 -6.20 1.38
CA GLU A 362 37.32 -6.26 2.66
C GLU A 362 38.08 -4.98 2.97
N GLN A 363 38.79 -4.38 2.01
CA GLN A 363 39.43 -3.08 2.20
C GLN A 363 38.42 -1.98 2.56
N THR A 364 37.27 -1.96 1.86
CA THR A 364 36.20 -0.98 2.09
C THR A 364 35.51 -1.18 3.45
N LEU A 365 35.28 -2.43 3.84
CA LEU A 365 34.54 -2.82 5.04
C LEU A 365 35.41 -2.85 6.30
N LEU A 366 36.73 -3.02 6.16
CA LEU A 366 37.74 -2.84 7.22
C LEU A 366 38.08 -1.37 7.46
N GLY A 367 37.63 -0.46 6.59
CA GLY A 367 37.72 0.99 6.77
C GLY A 367 36.89 1.48 7.96
N ASP A 368 36.59 2.78 7.99
CA ASP A 368 35.82 3.37 9.09
C ASP A 368 34.36 2.87 9.08
N LYS A 369 34.06 1.82 9.85
CA LYS A 369 32.70 1.32 10.08
C LYS A 369 31.78 2.40 10.66
N LYS A 370 32.33 3.47 11.26
CA LYS A 370 31.57 4.65 11.68
C LYS A 370 31.11 5.51 10.50
N SER A 371 31.38 5.15 9.26
CA SER A 371 30.79 5.75 8.06
C SER A 371 29.57 4.98 7.54
N PHE A 372 29.30 3.78 8.06
CA PHE A 372 28.18 2.97 7.60
C PHE A 372 26.85 3.63 7.97
N VAL A 373 25.86 3.39 7.14
CA VAL A 373 24.49 3.87 7.34
C VAL A 373 23.51 2.74 7.08
N GLN A 374 22.27 2.91 7.54
CA GLN A 374 21.17 2.03 7.20
C GLN A 374 20.87 2.16 5.70
N CYS A 375 21.20 1.12 4.96
CA CYS A 375 20.86 0.94 3.55
C CYS A 375 19.50 0.25 3.45
N HIS A 376 18.75 0.53 2.40
CA HIS A 376 17.55 -0.19 2.01
C HIS A 376 17.84 -1.67 1.71
N GLY A 377 18.98 -1.98 1.09
CA GLY A 377 19.44 -3.36 0.91
C GLY A 377 18.93 -4.06 -0.36
N ASP A 378 17.78 -3.62 -0.89
CA ASP A 378 17.19 -4.06 -2.17
C ASP A 378 16.61 -2.88 -2.96
N TYR A 379 17.39 -1.81 -3.10
CA TYR A 379 16.94 -0.56 -3.70
C TYR A 379 16.94 -0.62 -5.24
N HIS A 380 15.77 -0.85 -5.86
CA HIS A 380 15.66 -0.95 -7.32
C HIS A 380 14.36 -0.33 -7.86
N PRO A 381 14.23 -0.03 -9.17
CA PRO A 381 13.08 0.68 -9.73
C PRO A 381 11.69 0.13 -9.39
N LYS A 382 11.54 -1.19 -9.29
CA LYS A 382 10.24 -1.81 -8.90
C LYS A 382 9.82 -1.57 -7.45
N ASN A 383 10.75 -1.21 -6.56
CA ASN A 383 10.50 -0.91 -5.13
C ASN A 383 10.31 0.58 -4.87
N VAL A 384 10.39 1.41 -5.92
CA VAL A 384 10.22 2.86 -5.86
C VAL A 384 8.87 3.19 -6.49
N ILE A 385 7.91 3.66 -5.70
CA ILE A 385 6.59 4.07 -6.16
C ILE A 385 6.57 5.57 -6.41
N ILE A 386 6.21 5.95 -7.64
CA ILE A 386 5.97 7.33 -8.05
C ILE A 386 4.46 7.58 -7.95
N GLY A 387 4.07 8.51 -7.08
CA GLY A 387 2.68 8.77 -6.74
C GLY A 387 2.35 10.26 -6.63
N GLN A 388 1.06 10.58 -6.56
CA GLN A 388 0.54 11.93 -6.32
C GLN A 388 -0.65 11.80 -5.37
N ASP A 389 -0.76 12.71 -4.39
CA ASP A 389 -1.91 12.70 -3.47
C ASP A 389 -3.21 12.98 -4.24
N ARG A 390 -3.14 13.91 -5.19
CA ARG A 390 -4.24 14.31 -6.06
C ARG A 390 -3.91 13.92 -7.50
N SER A 391 -4.80 13.15 -8.13
CA SER A 391 -4.58 12.52 -9.45
C SER A 391 -4.22 13.50 -10.58
N ARG A 392 -4.61 14.77 -10.44
CA ARG A 392 -4.49 15.81 -11.46
C ARG A 392 -3.61 16.98 -11.01
N ASP A 393 -2.87 16.83 -9.92
CA ASP A 393 -2.05 17.90 -9.36
C ASP A 393 -0.63 17.39 -9.11
N ILE A 394 0.23 17.63 -10.09
CA ILE A 394 1.64 17.23 -10.08
C ILE A 394 2.42 17.87 -8.93
N SER A 395 1.94 18.98 -8.35
CA SER A 395 2.58 19.59 -7.18
C SER A 395 2.53 18.69 -5.94
N THR A 396 1.63 17.70 -5.95
CA THR A 396 1.50 16.69 -4.89
C THR A 396 2.31 15.41 -5.14
N LEU A 397 3.27 15.46 -6.08
CA LEU A 397 4.18 14.35 -6.39
C LEU A 397 4.95 13.89 -5.14
N PHE A 398 5.01 12.57 -4.97
CA PHE A 398 5.84 11.91 -3.97
C PHE A 398 6.55 10.67 -4.53
N VAL A 399 7.65 10.30 -3.88
CA VAL A 399 8.31 9.01 -4.00
C VAL A 399 8.10 8.25 -2.70
N SER A 400 7.51 7.06 -2.79
CA SER A 400 7.45 6.13 -1.67
C SER A 400 8.25 4.88 -1.97
N VAL A 401 9.08 4.44 -1.04
CA VAL A 401 9.89 3.22 -1.21
C VAL A 401 9.35 2.12 -0.32
N ILE A 402 9.27 0.91 -0.88
CA ILE A 402 8.68 -0.26 -0.25
C ILE A 402 9.71 -1.39 -0.13
N ASP A 403 9.40 -2.38 0.71
CA ASP A 403 10.18 -3.61 0.89
C ASP A 403 11.59 -3.44 1.52
N PHE A 404 11.59 -3.14 2.82
CA PHE A 404 12.81 -3.01 3.63
C PHE A 404 13.34 -4.36 4.16
N ASP A 405 12.85 -5.50 3.67
CA ASP A 405 13.17 -6.82 4.23
C ASP A 405 14.66 -7.20 4.08
N SER A 406 15.37 -6.52 3.18
CA SER A 406 16.81 -6.71 2.95
C SER A 406 17.67 -5.64 3.62
N SER A 407 17.10 -4.76 4.43
CA SER A 407 17.81 -3.62 5.02
C SER A 407 19.02 -4.04 5.85
N ILE A 408 20.09 -3.25 5.73
CA ILE A 408 21.42 -3.60 6.23
C ILE A 408 22.27 -2.35 6.49
N SER A 409 23.16 -2.41 7.48
CA SER A 409 24.13 -1.34 7.74
C SER A 409 25.39 -1.57 6.90
N LEU A 410 25.60 -0.75 5.87
CA LEU A 410 26.73 -0.82 4.94
C LEU A 410 27.17 0.58 4.47
N PRO A 411 28.27 0.71 3.70
CA PRO A 411 28.61 1.95 3.03
C PRO A 411 27.48 2.40 2.09
N ARG A 412 27.23 3.72 2.03
CA ARG A 412 26.19 4.35 1.20
C ARG A 412 26.25 3.96 -0.28
N ALA A 413 27.46 3.65 -0.76
CA ALA A 413 27.71 3.21 -2.13
C ALA A 413 27.05 1.86 -2.48
N PHE A 414 26.70 1.06 -1.47
CA PHE A 414 26.03 -0.23 -1.64
C PHE A 414 24.70 -0.08 -2.39
N ASP A 415 23.76 0.71 -1.85
CA ASP A 415 22.44 0.88 -2.49
C ASP A 415 22.54 1.63 -3.83
N VAL A 416 23.48 2.58 -3.95
CA VAL A 416 23.68 3.31 -5.22
C VAL A 416 24.18 2.36 -6.30
N GLY A 417 25.20 1.55 -6.01
CA GLY A 417 25.70 0.56 -6.96
C GLY A 417 24.67 -0.50 -7.29
N TYR A 418 23.92 -0.97 -6.27
CA TYR A 418 22.83 -1.93 -6.46
C TYR A 418 21.73 -1.38 -7.38
N PHE A 419 21.29 -0.14 -7.16
CA PHE A 419 20.28 0.51 -7.99
C PHE A 419 20.73 0.63 -9.44
N LEU A 420 21.95 1.10 -9.71
CA LEU A 420 22.43 1.29 -11.08
C LEU A 420 22.49 -0.03 -11.84
N SER A 421 22.98 -1.10 -11.21
CA SER A 421 23.00 -2.45 -11.80
C SER A 421 21.59 -2.99 -12.03
N GLN A 422 20.69 -2.88 -11.05
CA GLN A 422 19.31 -3.32 -11.18
C GLN A 422 18.55 -2.50 -12.23
N PHE A 423 18.78 -1.19 -12.31
CA PHE A 423 18.18 -0.32 -13.31
C PHE A 423 18.56 -0.81 -14.71
N ARG A 424 19.86 -0.95 -14.98
CA ARG A 424 20.34 -1.43 -16.28
C ARG A 424 19.78 -2.80 -16.64
N TYR A 425 19.83 -3.74 -15.68
CA TYR A 425 19.28 -5.08 -15.88
C TYR A 425 17.78 -5.07 -16.11
N GLN A 426 16.99 -4.32 -15.34
CA GLN A 426 15.53 -4.30 -15.52
C GLN A 426 15.13 -3.68 -16.86
N PHE A 427 15.88 -2.70 -17.35
CA PHE A 427 15.62 -2.00 -18.61
C PHE A 427 16.45 -2.50 -19.80
N HIS A 428 17.08 -3.68 -19.75
CA HIS A 428 17.95 -4.18 -20.83
C HIS A 428 17.26 -4.26 -22.21
N ASN A 429 15.95 -4.51 -22.23
CA ASN A 429 15.14 -4.56 -23.45
C ASN A 429 14.64 -3.18 -23.93
N LEU A 430 14.90 -2.11 -23.18
CA LEU A 430 14.44 -0.75 -23.45
C LEU A 430 15.64 0.20 -23.55
N GLN A 431 16.42 0.09 -24.63
CA GLN A 431 17.65 0.88 -24.81
C GLN A 431 17.41 2.39 -24.75
N GLU A 432 16.29 2.88 -25.27
CA GLU A 432 15.94 4.31 -25.19
C GLU A 432 15.90 4.83 -23.74
N VAL A 433 15.45 4.00 -22.79
CA VAL A 433 15.43 4.34 -21.36
C VAL A 433 16.88 4.45 -20.84
N LEU A 434 17.74 3.51 -21.20
CA LEU A 434 19.15 3.50 -20.76
C LEU A 434 19.96 4.66 -21.36
N GLU A 435 19.69 5.06 -22.59
CA GLU A 435 20.35 6.19 -23.25
C GLU A 435 19.96 7.54 -22.63
N LYS A 436 18.70 7.66 -22.19
CA LYS A 436 18.15 8.88 -21.58
C LYS A 436 18.57 9.02 -20.11
N TYR A 437 18.38 7.97 -19.31
CA TYR A 437 18.59 8.00 -17.85
C TYR A 437 19.97 7.44 -17.49
N LYS A 438 21.00 8.20 -17.86
CA LYS A 438 22.38 7.81 -17.60
C LYS A 438 22.74 7.86 -16.12
N GLU A 439 23.71 7.03 -15.74
CA GLU A 439 24.13 6.87 -14.34
C GLU A 439 24.65 8.17 -13.72
N GLU A 440 25.26 9.06 -14.51
CA GLU A 440 25.82 10.31 -14.01
C GLU A 440 24.73 11.23 -13.44
N TYR A 441 23.51 11.19 -13.99
CA TYR A 441 22.38 11.97 -13.48
C TYR A 441 21.91 11.46 -12.11
N PHE A 442 21.90 10.14 -11.92
CA PHE A 442 21.55 9.55 -10.62
C PHE A 442 22.61 9.87 -9.58
N ILE A 443 23.88 9.62 -9.90
CA ILE A 443 25.02 9.86 -9.00
C ILE A 443 25.11 11.35 -8.67
N GLY A 444 24.98 12.23 -9.66
CA GLY A 444 25.01 13.68 -9.47
C GLY A 444 23.88 14.15 -8.55
N SER A 445 22.64 13.74 -8.83
CA SER A 445 21.50 14.10 -7.98
C SER A 445 21.56 13.51 -6.57
N TYR A 446 22.14 12.31 -6.43
CA TYR A 446 22.39 11.70 -5.12
C TYR A 446 23.44 12.50 -4.35
N ALA A 447 24.54 12.90 -5.01
CA ALA A 447 25.63 13.65 -4.40
C ALA A 447 25.20 15.05 -3.98
N GLU A 448 24.45 15.76 -4.82
CA GLU A 448 23.88 17.09 -4.50
C GLU A 448 22.96 17.06 -3.27
N ALA A 449 22.21 15.97 -3.09
CA ALA A 449 21.31 15.79 -1.95
C ALA A 449 21.99 15.15 -0.73
N SER A 450 23.24 14.70 -0.85
CA SER A 450 24.00 14.10 0.24
C SER A 450 24.76 15.17 1.02
N ASP A 451 25.00 14.94 2.31
CA ASP A 451 25.78 15.83 3.15
C ASP A 451 27.27 15.86 2.77
N LYS A 452 28.05 14.85 3.18
CA LYS A 452 29.46 14.69 2.87
C LYS A 452 29.71 13.26 2.45
N LEU A 453 30.14 13.09 1.20
CA LEU A 453 30.50 11.79 0.66
C LEU A 453 31.98 11.48 0.93
N PRO A 454 32.34 10.19 1.09
CA PRO A 454 33.73 9.74 1.08
C PRO A 454 34.44 10.14 -0.23
N GLU A 455 35.73 10.44 -0.16
CA GLU A 455 36.53 10.79 -1.35
C GLU A 455 36.57 9.66 -2.38
N ASP A 456 36.55 8.42 -1.91
CA ASP A 456 36.55 7.19 -2.71
C ASP A 456 35.13 6.71 -3.07
N PHE A 457 34.08 7.50 -2.80
CA PHE A 457 32.68 7.10 -3.04
C PHE A 457 32.43 6.57 -4.46
N GLY A 458 33.00 7.23 -5.47
CA GLY A 458 32.88 6.80 -6.86
C GLY A 458 33.55 5.46 -7.17
N GLU A 459 34.64 5.11 -6.47
CA GLU A 459 35.28 3.79 -6.56
C GLU A 459 34.42 2.74 -5.84
N GLN A 460 33.92 3.04 -4.64
CA GLN A 460 33.03 2.14 -3.91
C GLN A 460 31.76 1.81 -4.72
N VAL A 461 31.15 2.79 -5.40
CA VAL A 461 29.98 2.56 -6.25
C VAL A 461 30.30 1.54 -7.35
N LYS A 462 31.46 1.63 -8.01
CA LYS A 462 31.86 0.66 -9.05
C LYS A 462 31.99 -0.76 -8.49
N VAL A 463 32.61 -0.91 -7.32
CA VAL A 463 32.74 -2.21 -6.63
C VAL A 463 31.36 -2.78 -6.32
N PHE A 464 30.45 -1.99 -5.75
CA PHE A 464 29.11 -2.48 -5.41
C PHE A 464 28.21 -2.72 -6.63
N LYS A 465 28.44 -2.05 -7.77
CA LYS A 465 27.81 -2.41 -9.05
C LYS A 465 28.25 -3.78 -9.53
N LEU A 466 29.55 -4.05 -9.54
CA LEU A 466 30.10 -5.37 -9.91
C LEU A 466 29.51 -6.47 -9.01
N ARG A 467 29.45 -6.20 -7.70
CA ARG A 467 28.80 -7.08 -6.70
C ARG A 467 27.33 -7.33 -7.01
N ALA A 468 26.56 -6.30 -7.34
CA ALA A 468 25.15 -6.43 -7.69
C ALA A 468 24.95 -7.22 -8.99
N ASN A 469 25.77 -6.98 -10.01
CA ASN A 469 25.78 -7.76 -11.26
C ASN A 469 26.01 -9.25 -11.01
N LEU A 470 26.92 -9.60 -10.11
CA LEU A 470 27.14 -10.99 -9.71
C LEU A 470 25.91 -11.59 -9.00
N SER A 471 25.24 -10.82 -8.15
CA SER A 471 23.98 -11.23 -7.50
C SER A 471 22.89 -11.54 -8.54
N ILE A 472 22.72 -10.67 -9.54
CA ILE A 472 21.76 -10.85 -10.64
C ILE A 472 22.11 -12.11 -11.44
N ALA A 473 23.39 -12.31 -11.80
CA ALA A 473 23.82 -13.50 -12.53
C ALA A 473 23.56 -14.79 -11.73
N SER A 474 23.88 -14.80 -10.43
CA SER A 474 23.59 -15.96 -9.56
C SER A 474 22.08 -16.26 -9.48
N TYR A 475 21.24 -15.22 -9.40
CA TYR A 475 19.79 -15.36 -9.44
C TYR A 475 19.31 -15.97 -10.77
N LEU A 476 19.78 -15.45 -11.90
CA LEU A 476 19.44 -15.96 -13.24
C LEU A 476 19.79 -17.44 -13.39
N ILE A 477 20.95 -17.88 -12.89
CA ILE A 477 21.33 -19.30 -12.89
C ILE A 477 20.34 -20.13 -12.08
N LYS A 478 19.99 -19.68 -10.87
CA LYS A 478 19.08 -20.42 -9.98
C LYS A 478 17.67 -20.57 -10.57
N VAL A 479 17.22 -19.61 -11.37
CA VAL A 479 15.91 -19.68 -12.05
C VAL A 479 15.99 -20.35 -13.44
N GLY A 480 17.09 -21.04 -13.75
CA GLY A 480 17.24 -21.80 -15.00
C GLY A 480 17.58 -20.96 -16.24
N LYS A 481 17.89 -19.67 -16.07
CA LYS A 481 18.33 -18.76 -17.14
C LYS A 481 19.86 -18.67 -17.25
N GLY A 482 20.55 -19.71 -16.80
CA GLY A 482 22.02 -19.79 -16.68
C GLY A 482 22.82 -19.59 -17.98
N GLU A 483 22.18 -19.80 -19.13
CA GLU A 483 22.77 -19.68 -20.47
C GLU A 483 22.04 -18.64 -21.34
N SER A 484 21.20 -17.80 -20.71
CA SER A 484 20.45 -16.77 -21.41
C SER A 484 21.36 -15.66 -21.96
N ARG A 485 20.82 -14.91 -22.93
CA ARG A 485 21.43 -13.67 -23.42
C ARG A 485 21.69 -12.68 -22.28
N ASP A 486 20.78 -12.62 -21.31
CA ASP A 486 20.86 -11.77 -20.12
C ASP A 486 22.15 -12.03 -19.32
N ILE A 487 22.52 -13.31 -19.12
CA ILE A 487 23.78 -13.67 -18.46
C ILE A 487 24.99 -13.26 -19.28
N SER A 488 24.94 -13.44 -20.61
CA SER A 488 26.04 -13.07 -21.48
C SER A 488 26.31 -11.56 -21.46
N GLU A 489 25.26 -10.76 -21.36
CA GLU A 489 25.36 -9.29 -21.23
C GLU A 489 25.94 -8.89 -19.87
N ILE A 490 25.46 -9.49 -18.77
CA ILE A 490 26.04 -9.25 -17.42
C ILE A 490 27.52 -9.63 -17.36
N ILE A 491 27.90 -10.78 -17.93
CA ILE A 491 29.30 -11.23 -17.98
C ILE A 491 30.17 -10.28 -18.83
N LYS A 492 29.64 -9.73 -19.93
CA LYS A 492 30.35 -8.70 -20.72
C LYS A 492 30.59 -7.44 -19.91
N GLU A 493 29.62 -7.02 -19.12
CA GLU A 493 29.77 -5.85 -18.24
C GLU A 493 30.78 -6.05 -17.13
N LEU A 494 30.74 -7.22 -16.47
CA LEU A 494 31.75 -7.61 -15.50
C LEU A 494 33.14 -7.54 -16.16
N ARG A 495 33.30 -8.04 -17.40
CA ARG A 495 34.58 -8.00 -18.14
C ARG A 495 35.03 -6.59 -18.50
N TYR A 496 34.10 -5.72 -18.89
CA TYR A 496 34.41 -4.33 -19.24
C TYR A 496 34.86 -3.53 -18.01
N SER A 497 34.17 -3.73 -16.90
CA SER A 497 34.45 -3.09 -15.62
C SER A 497 35.74 -3.64 -14.98
N ASP A 498 35.98 -4.95 -15.08
CA ASP A 498 37.23 -5.60 -14.63
C ASP A 498 38.45 -5.13 -15.43
N LYS A 499 38.37 -5.00 -16.76
CA LYS A 499 39.52 -4.55 -17.57
C LYS A 499 40.01 -3.16 -17.19
N LEU A 500 39.12 -2.30 -16.69
CA LEU A 500 39.44 -0.95 -16.21
C LEU A 500 40.09 -0.94 -14.81
N GLU A 501 39.84 -1.94 -13.96
CA GLU A 501 40.35 -1.99 -12.59
C GLU A 501 41.48 -3.01 -12.37
N VAL A 502 41.46 -4.16 -13.03
CA VAL A 502 42.51 -5.21 -12.94
C VAL A 502 43.81 -4.73 -13.61
N SER A 503 43.74 -3.98 -14.73
CA SER A 503 44.95 -3.44 -15.38
C SER A 503 45.68 -2.34 -14.59
N LYS A 504 44.99 -1.71 -13.62
CA LYS A 504 45.61 -0.81 -12.64
C LYS A 504 46.23 -1.57 -11.47
N TYR A 505 45.66 -2.73 -11.12
CA TYR A 505 46.10 -3.57 -10.01
C TYR A 505 47.33 -4.42 -10.34
N GLU A 506 47.54 -4.78 -11.60
CA GLU A 506 48.78 -5.45 -12.06
C GLU A 506 49.96 -4.46 -12.24
N LYS A 507 49.72 -3.15 -12.11
CA LYS A 507 50.73 -2.08 -12.28
C LYS A 507 51.05 -1.31 -10.99
N ALA A 508 50.43 -1.66 -9.87
CA ALA A 508 50.68 -1.11 -8.53
C ALA A 508 51.15 -2.23 -7.61
#